data_AF-A0A327SVU3-F1
#
_entry.id   AF-A0A327SVU3-F1
#
_cell.length_a   1.000
_cell.length_b   1.000
_cell.length_c   1.000
_cell.angle_alpha   90.00
_cell.angle_beta   90.00
_cell.angle_gamma   90.00
#
_symmetry.space_group_name_H-M   'P 1'
#
loop_
_entity.id
_entity.type
_entity.pdbx_description
1 polymer ?
#
loop_
_entity_poly.entity_id
_entity_poly.type
_entity_poly.pdbx_seq_one_letter_code
_entity_poly.pdbx_strand_id
1 'polypeptide(L)'
;MKYLFLLSAAALICLSSANSFAQKKAATQKSKTGQTKQTKFYWAGVLQKQGVSTYQYGTHILNGKSLSGKPDQPETNFALKAGKKINLNKFAGKKVIITGKRVDGYPLESGPELIEVSAIEL
;
A
#
# COMPACT_ATOMS: atom_id res chain seq x y z
N MET A 1 16.46 -18.56 50.96
CA MET A 1 16.12 -17.76 52.15
C MET A 1 15.74 -16.36 51.70
N LYS A 2 14.48 -15.95 51.98
CA LYS A 2 13.96 -14.55 51.94
C LYS A 2 13.94 -13.89 50.54
N TYR A 3 12.88 -13.31 50.00
CA TYR A 3 11.75 -12.51 50.51
C TYR A 3 10.59 -12.68 49.50
N LEU A 4 9.38 -13.09 49.87
CA LEU A 4 8.30 -12.30 50.49
C LEU A 4 7.87 -11.05 49.68
N PHE A 5 6.88 -11.23 48.82
CA PHE A 5 5.89 -10.22 48.39
C PHE A 5 4.57 -11.00 48.18
N LEU A 6 3.71 -11.19 49.18
CA LEU A 6 2.65 -10.25 49.60
C LEU A 6 1.95 -9.57 48.43
N LEU A 7 1.00 -10.28 47.80
CA LEU A 7 -0.07 -9.67 47.02
C LEU A 7 -1.36 -9.73 47.84
N SER A 8 -1.79 -8.51 48.17
CA SER A 8 -2.94 -8.14 48.98
C SER A 8 -4.25 -8.65 48.37
N ALA A 9 -5.07 -9.24 49.24
CA ALA A 9 -6.50 -9.36 49.03
C ALA A 9 -7.17 -8.01 49.35
N ALA A 10 -8.06 -7.55 48.47
CA ALA A 10 -9.15 -6.65 48.83
C ALA A 10 -10.28 -6.80 47.80
N ALA A 11 -11.39 -7.34 48.30
CA ALA A 11 -12.69 -7.34 47.67
C ALA A 11 -13.27 -5.91 47.59
N LEU A 12 -14.13 -5.65 46.60
CA LEU A 12 -15.48 -5.06 46.72
C LEU A 12 -15.98 -4.72 45.31
N ILE A 13 -16.98 -5.43 44.78
CA ILE A 13 -18.42 -5.07 44.78
C ILE A 13 -18.67 -3.68 44.17
N CYS A 14 -19.25 -3.67 42.96
CA CYS A 14 -20.35 -2.77 42.63
C CYS A 14 -21.25 -3.41 41.57
N LEU A 15 -22.38 -3.96 42.05
CA LEU A 15 -23.60 -4.13 41.27
C LEU A 15 -24.30 -2.78 41.18
N SER A 16 -24.59 -2.33 39.96
CA SER A 16 -25.64 -1.37 39.58
C SER A 16 -25.43 -1.08 38.08
N SER A 17 -26.41 -0.99 37.21
CA SER A 17 -27.87 -1.03 37.29
C SER A 17 -28.33 -1.21 35.84
N ALA A 18 -29.43 -1.94 35.65
CA ALA A 18 -30.06 -2.12 34.35
C ALA A 18 -30.43 -0.77 33.72
N ASN A 19 -29.84 -0.44 32.56
CA ASN A 19 -30.39 0.56 31.66
C ASN A 19 -31.16 -0.17 30.55
N SER A 20 -32.41 -0.49 30.86
CA SER A 20 -33.45 -0.63 29.83
C SER A 20 -33.85 0.76 29.39
N PHE A 21 -33.40 1.19 28.21
CA PHE A 21 -34.14 2.18 27.45
C PHE A 21 -34.18 1.78 25.99
N ALA A 22 -35.39 1.45 25.57
CA ALA A 22 -35.77 1.24 24.19
C ALA A 22 -35.35 2.45 23.35
N GLN A 23 -34.51 2.21 22.34
CA GLN A 23 -34.34 3.13 21.22
C GLN A 23 -34.50 2.35 19.92
N LYS A 24 -35.73 2.48 19.39
CA LYS A 24 -36.03 2.79 17.98
C LYS A 24 -35.37 1.90 16.92
N LYS A 25 -36.22 1.12 16.23
CA LYS A 25 -35.94 0.60 14.88
C LYS A 25 -35.49 1.76 13.97
N ALA A 26 -34.26 1.69 13.50
CA ALA A 26 -33.79 2.36 12.30
C ALA A 26 -32.85 1.37 11.58
N ALA A 27 -33.07 1.19 10.29
CA ALA A 27 -32.31 0.29 9.45
C ALA A 27 -30.81 0.62 9.51
N THR A 28 -30.03 -0.29 10.10
CA THR A 28 -28.57 -0.22 10.04
C THR A 28 -28.11 -0.65 8.66
N GLN A 29 -28.01 0.31 7.75
CA GLN A 29 -27.06 0.24 6.64
C GLN A 29 -25.66 0.14 7.26
N LYS A 30 -25.11 -1.08 7.28
CA LYS A 30 -23.74 -1.32 7.71
C LYS A 30 -22.80 -0.98 6.55
N SER A 31 -22.55 0.31 6.40
CA SER A 31 -21.42 0.85 5.63
C SER A 31 -20.14 0.28 6.23
N LYS A 32 -19.52 -0.70 5.57
CA LYS A 32 -18.17 -1.16 5.89
C LYS A 32 -17.20 -0.43 4.97
N THR A 33 -17.01 0.86 5.25
CA THR A 33 -15.96 1.69 4.67
C THR A 33 -14.63 1.18 5.22
N GLY A 34 -14.04 0.19 4.54
CA GLY A 34 -12.65 -0.20 4.76
C GLY A 34 -11.78 0.94 4.27
N GLN A 35 -11.37 1.84 5.17
CA GLN A 35 -10.29 2.78 4.89
C GLN A 35 -8.98 1.98 4.84
N THR A 36 -8.69 1.39 3.69
CA THR A 36 -7.36 0.88 3.38
C THR A 36 -6.43 2.09 3.32
N LYS A 37 -5.66 2.29 4.39
CA LYS A 37 -4.49 3.17 4.43
C LYS A 37 -3.69 2.87 3.17
N GLN A 38 -3.73 3.78 2.20
CA GLN A 38 -3.16 3.56 0.88
C GLN A 38 -1.64 3.56 0.99
N THR A 39 -1.04 2.38 1.16
CA THR A 39 0.42 2.23 1.22
C THR A 39 1.01 2.65 -0.11
N LYS A 40 1.73 3.77 -0.11
CA LYS A 40 2.52 4.24 -1.23
C LYS A 40 3.90 3.62 -1.15
N PHE A 41 4.44 3.26 -2.30
CA PHE A 41 5.78 2.72 -2.46
C PHE A 41 6.58 3.65 -3.37
N TYR A 42 7.90 3.63 -3.19
CA TYR A 42 8.86 4.44 -3.93
C TYR A 42 9.80 3.53 -4.72
N TRP A 43 10.12 3.94 -5.94
CA TRP A 43 11.10 3.28 -6.79
C TRP A 43 11.98 4.33 -7.46
N ALA A 44 13.26 4.00 -7.68
CA ALA A 44 14.19 4.85 -8.38
C ALA A 44 14.76 4.11 -9.59
N GLY A 45 14.90 4.81 -10.71
CA GLY A 45 15.41 4.21 -11.93
C GLY A 45 15.36 5.14 -13.12
N VAL A 46 15.68 4.60 -14.28
CA VAL A 46 15.55 5.30 -15.56
C VAL A 46 14.19 4.95 -16.17
N LEU A 47 13.37 5.97 -16.43
CA LEU A 47 12.06 5.80 -17.06
C LEU A 47 12.21 5.75 -18.57
N GLN A 48 11.62 4.76 -19.22
CA GLN A 48 11.68 4.57 -20.67
C GLN A 48 10.29 4.28 -21.24
N LYS A 49 10.07 4.60 -22.51
CA LYS A 49 8.87 4.14 -23.23
C LYS A 49 8.95 2.63 -23.42
N GLN A 50 7.84 1.94 -23.23
CA GLN A 50 7.76 0.51 -23.52
C GLN A 50 7.82 0.31 -25.04
N GLY A 51 8.75 -0.54 -25.48
CA GLY A 51 8.84 -0.98 -26.87
C GLY A 51 7.96 -2.20 -27.13
N VAL A 52 8.42 -3.10 -27.98
CA VAL A 52 7.78 -4.41 -28.19
C VAL A 52 7.93 -5.25 -26.93
N SER A 53 6.82 -5.72 -26.36
CA SER A 53 6.77 -6.56 -25.16
C SER A 53 5.95 -7.82 -25.40
N THR A 54 6.29 -8.90 -24.69
CA THR A 54 5.49 -10.14 -24.67
C THR A 54 4.25 -10.05 -23.76
N TYR A 55 4.24 -9.07 -22.85
CA TYR A 55 3.13 -8.80 -21.94
C TYR A 55 2.24 -7.64 -22.45
N GLN A 56 0.95 -7.70 -22.14
CA GLN A 56 -0.10 -6.83 -22.71
C GLN A 56 -0.44 -5.59 -21.86
N TYR A 57 0.42 -5.23 -20.90
CA TYR A 57 0.15 -4.16 -19.94
C TYR A 57 1.33 -3.20 -19.79
N GLY A 58 1.06 -2.06 -19.13
CA GLY A 58 2.03 -0.98 -19.01
C GLY A 58 2.17 -0.19 -20.31
N THR A 59 2.72 1.02 -20.17
CA THR A 59 3.03 1.91 -21.31
C THR A 59 4.49 2.34 -21.30
N HIS A 60 5.12 2.24 -20.14
CA HIS A 60 6.49 2.66 -19.88
C HIS A 60 7.13 1.62 -18.97
N ILE A 61 8.46 1.62 -18.93
CA ILE A 61 9.24 0.75 -18.06
C ILE A 61 10.10 1.65 -17.16
N LEU A 62 10.25 1.25 -15.90
CA LEU A 62 11.30 1.77 -15.02
C LEU A 62 12.37 0.68 -14.88
N ASN A 63 13.59 0.97 -15.31
CA ASN A 63 14.74 0.11 -15.03
C ASN A 63 15.43 0.64 -13.77
N GLY A 64 15.39 -0.11 -12.68
CA GLY A 64 15.95 0.33 -11.41
C GLY A 64 15.50 -0.53 -10.25
N LYS A 65 15.28 0.07 -9.07
CA LYS A 65 14.99 -0.69 -7.85
C LYS A 65 13.89 -0.07 -7.02
N SER A 66 13.26 -0.92 -6.20
CA SER A 66 12.34 -0.45 -5.18
C SER A 66 13.12 0.16 -4.02
N LEU A 67 12.74 1.36 -3.62
CA LEU A 67 13.22 2.00 -2.39
C LEU A 67 12.34 1.62 -1.19
N SER A 68 11.18 1.03 -1.44
CA SER A 68 10.20 0.65 -0.42
C SER A 68 10.07 -0.86 -0.37
N GLY A 69 10.91 -1.47 0.46
CA GLY A 69 10.98 -2.93 0.59
C GLY A 69 12.28 -3.36 1.25
N LYS A 70 12.83 -4.49 0.80
CA LYS A 70 14.12 -4.99 1.26
C LYS A 70 15.26 -4.13 0.66
N PRO A 71 16.25 -3.72 1.46
CA PRO A 71 17.33 -2.85 1.00
C PRO A 71 18.22 -3.48 -0.07
N ASP A 72 18.28 -4.82 -0.13
CA ASP A 72 19.22 -5.57 -0.97
C ASP A 72 18.56 -6.17 -2.22
N GLN A 73 17.53 -5.52 -2.76
CA GLN A 73 16.93 -5.96 -4.03
C GLN A 73 17.83 -5.55 -5.20
N PRO A 74 18.10 -6.47 -6.16
CA PRO A 74 18.81 -6.13 -7.38
C PRO A 74 17.96 -5.17 -8.24
N GLU A 75 18.62 -4.54 -9.21
CA GLU A 75 17.90 -3.78 -10.22
C GLU A 75 17.04 -4.72 -11.08
N THR A 76 15.83 -4.29 -11.38
CA THR A 76 14.84 -5.01 -12.17
C THR A 76 14.00 -4.02 -12.97
N ASN A 77 13.18 -4.57 -13.86
CA ASN A 77 12.29 -3.78 -14.71
C ASN A 77 10.89 -3.80 -14.12
N PHE A 78 10.26 -2.62 -14.08
CA PHE A 78 8.87 -2.46 -13.65
C PHE A 78 8.04 -1.89 -14.79
N ALA A 79 6.88 -2.47 -15.07
CA ALA A 79 5.92 -1.88 -15.99
C ALA A 79 5.18 -0.73 -15.29
N LEU A 80 4.97 0.36 -16.01
CA LEU A 80 4.33 1.55 -15.49
C LEU A 80 3.04 1.83 -16.26
N LYS A 81 1.97 2.12 -15.51
CA LYS A 81 0.79 2.81 -16.03
C LYS A 81 0.67 4.18 -15.38
N ALA A 82 0.29 5.16 -16.18
CA ALA A 82 0.05 6.52 -15.68
C ALA A 82 -1.19 6.51 -14.77
N GLY A 83 -1.05 7.04 -13.56
CA GLY A 83 -2.21 7.41 -12.75
C GLY A 83 -2.88 8.68 -13.28
N LYS A 84 -3.93 9.11 -12.57
CA LYS A 84 -4.76 10.25 -12.98
C LYS A 84 -3.90 11.52 -13.16
N LYS A 85 -3.96 12.12 -14.36
CA LYS A 85 -3.29 13.37 -14.76
C LYS A 85 -1.75 13.31 -14.89
N ILE A 86 -1.14 12.13 -14.98
CA ILE A 86 0.32 12.00 -15.19
C ILE A 86 0.63 11.75 -16.67
N ASN A 87 1.66 12.41 -17.19
CA ASN A 87 2.19 12.14 -18.52
C ASN A 87 3.63 11.62 -18.41
N LEU A 88 3.79 10.29 -18.50
CA LEU A 88 5.07 9.60 -18.38
C LEU A 88 6.04 9.95 -19.52
N ASN A 89 5.53 10.30 -20.70
CA ASN A 89 6.37 10.63 -21.86
C ASN A 89 7.31 11.82 -21.59
N LYS A 90 6.92 12.76 -20.70
CA LYS A 90 7.73 13.94 -20.34
C LYS A 90 9.02 13.58 -19.58
N PHE A 91 9.08 12.37 -19.05
CA PHE A 91 10.18 11.88 -18.22
C PHE A 91 10.94 10.73 -18.87
N ALA A 92 10.59 10.35 -20.11
CA ALA A 92 11.30 9.30 -20.83
C ALA A 92 12.78 9.67 -21.04
N GLY A 93 13.66 8.71 -20.76
CA GLY A 93 15.12 8.86 -20.78
C GLY A 93 15.71 9.50 -19.51
N LYS A 94 14.90 9.89 -18.52
CA LYS A 94 15.37 10.53 -17.30
C LYS A 94 15.48 9.55 -16.15
N LYS A 95 16.45 9.78 -15.26
CA LYS A 95 16.49 9.16 -13.94
C LYS A 95 15.44 9.85 -13.07
N VAL A 96 14.57 9.08 -12.46
CA VAL A 96 13.43 9.57 -11.69
C VAL A 96 13.23 8.74 -10.43
N ILE A 97 12.57 9.34 -9.44
CA ILE A 97 11.93 8.64 -8.34
C ILE A 97 10.43 8.65 -8.58
N ILE A 98 9.80 7.48 -8.64
CA ILE A 98 8.37 7.35 -8.81
C ILE A 98 7.72 6.96 -7.48
N THR A 99 6.58 7.58 -7.19
CA THR A 99 5.71 7.18 -6.09
C THR A 99 4.44 6.58 -6.66
N GLY A 100 4.06 5.41 -6.18
CA GLY A 100 2.92 4.70 -6.74
C GLY A 100 2.43 3.55 -5.87
N LYS A 101 1.61 2.70 -6.49
CA LYS A 101 1.10 1.47 -5.90
C LYS A 101 1.33 0.32 -6.84
N ARG A 102 1.59 -0.85 -6.26
CA ARG A 102 1.54 -2.12 -6.98
C ARG A 102 0.10 -2.38 -7.38
N VAL A 103 -0.10 -2.90 -8.58
CA VAL A 103 -1.43 -3.30 -9.06
C VAL A 103 -1.61 -4.78 -8.74
N ASP A 104 -2.56 -5.08 -7.86
CA ASP A 104 -2.89 -6.45 -7.49
C ASP A 104 -3.31 -7.28 -8.72
N GLY A 105 -2.95 -8.57 -8.73
CA GLY A 105 -3.22 -9.46 -9.85
C GLY A 105 -2.21 -9.35 -11.01
N TYR A 106 -1.16 -8.55 -10.86
CA TYR A 106 -0.01 -8.53 -11.79
C TYR A 106 1.24 -9.03 -11.08
N PRO A 107 2.15 -9.71 -11.80
CA PRO A 107 2.12 -9.98 -13.24
C PRO A 107 1.19 -11.15 -13.65
N LEU A 108 0.67 -11.12 -14.89
CA LEU A 108 -0.24 -12.17 -15.42
C LEU A 108 0.49 -13.33 -16.13
N GLU A 109 1.60 -13.05 -16.83
CA GLU A 109 2.30 -14.02 -17.69
C GLU A 109 3.84 -13.86 -17.62
N SER A 110 4.41 -13.93 -16.41
CA SER A 110 5.85 -13.72 -16.17
C SER A 110 6.39 -12.34 -16.60
N GLY A 111 5.51 -11.36 -16.79
CA GLY A 111 5.91 -9.98 -17.05
C GLY A 111 6.45 -9.28 -15.79
N PRO A 112 6.94 -8.04 -15.93
CA PRO A 112 7.38 -7.25 -14.80
C PRO A 112 6.21 -6.83 -13.91
N GLU A 113 6.50 -6.51 -12.65
CA GLU A 113 5.51 -5.94 -11.73
C GLU A 113 4.91 -4.64 -12.30
N LEU A 114 3.59 -4.48 -12.18
CA LEU A 114 2.88 -3.30 -12.67
C LEU A 114 2.71 -2.27 -11.55
N ILE A 115 3.16 -1.04 -11.82
CA ILE A 115 3.06 0.10 -10.93
C ILE A 115 2.08 1.11 -11.50
N GLU A 116 1.09 1.50 -10.69
CA GLU A 116 0.29 2.69 -10.91
C GLU A 116 1.02 3.91 -10.37
N VAL A 117 1.54 4.74 -11.27
CA VAL A 117 2.31 5.93 -10.90
C VAL A 117 1.38 7.03 -10.42
N SER A 118 1.67 7.61 -9.26
CA SER A 118 0.89 8.68 -8.64
C SER A 118 1.65 10.01 -8.49
N ALA A 119 2.99 9.96 -8.48
CA ALA A 119 3.85 11.14 -8.54
C ALA A 119 5.23 10.77 -9.11
N ILE A 120 5.96 11.76 -9.62
CA ILE A 120 7.30 11.62 -10.22
C ILE A 120 8.17 12.79 -9.74
N GLU A 121 9.38 12.46 -9.32
CA GLU A 121 10.44 13.39 -8.88
C GLU A 121 11.71 13.13 -9.71
N LEU A 122 12.53 14.17 -9.91
CA LEU A 122 13.78 14.15 -10.69
C LEU A 122 15.00 14.27 -9.78
#